data_AF-A0A6P8ZNB0-F1
#
_entry.id   AF-A0A6P8ZNB0-F1
#
_cell.length_a   1.000
_cell.length_b   1.000
_cell.length_c   1.000
_cell.angle_alpha   90.00
_cell.angle_beta   90.00
_cell.angle_gamma   90.00
#
_symmetry.space_group_name_H-M   'P 1'
#
loop_
_entity.id
_entity.type
_entity.pdbx_description
1 polymer ?
#
loop_
_entity_poly.entity_id
_entity_poly.type
_entity_poly.pdbx_seq_one_letter_code
_entity_poly.pdbx_strand_id
1 'polypeptide(L)'
;MSVDTLTTCATVQRKCRSRGKVKRSNVKKDLTCRTELADVKTPEVHIQEDLGFNLLDVCDIPQDMLFPGEFNVYLQDKLKSLCDENRQLSLLVKSREEEVVELKDQLLKKELLPLDASLQHSLSHNLDSIRHADMAACRVMELSRQVCELTAQLEEQKGRCLLAENNLLSLMESQENPPTVPSEILARKEAEIKSVSDKLHSTNSKLFECRNKLQHLQQELKNAHKVLICEVGEGVSIPDLLLSGGTAGSWRGRAQQIQVLQQRVMELSERLRKYCDYRISDNNPSSCGEGRCSTKERKASLENALQEASHFKQQLNEYIRKFDAAKARIRVLESENSSFKAHIQTLTDKGARNDDFIQILQGQITQLEGRFQTCKEEARSELKKSDRFFEQLQDDLKIEKQRSVQLLSNLEDKEKQLKRLEDILFDLKEREISASKMKEETIQTVELPAINLCSVSEEKQNIENQKVQVSEQEHKKLLELIGSLNRRLNDARHDSDKHKSALRLERQRVARLEAKLARQEQEKMSIPRRQVSPKKVTASPAEDGTSKEEMEDRLEILQEEVLTLKTRISCLEQEKEDDLRAFSSILNGASPQTLSKRRTGSYTLPTNEPAKPKS
;
A
#
# COMPACT_ATOMS: atom_id res chain seq x y z
N MET A 1 -39.75 44.49 19.69
CA MET A 1 -39.95 44.79 18.25
C MET A 1 -38.84 44.06 17.51
N SER A 2 -39.02 42.78 17.22
CA SER A 2 -39.72 42.21 16.05
C SER A 2 -38.80 42.07 14.84
N VAL A 3 -38.30 40.82 14.70
CA VAL A 3 -38.18 40.03 13.48
C VAL A 3 -37.29 40.59 12.37
N ASP A 4 -36.00 40.30 12.50
CA ASP A 4 -35.14 39.99 11.37
C ASP A 4 -34.90 38.48 11.32
N THR A 5 -34.60 37.98 10.12
CA THR A 5 -34.00 36.67 9.80
C THR A 5 -34.87 35.42 9.75
N LEU A 6 -36.00 35.47 9.03
CA LEU A 6 -36.50 34.28 8.33
C LEU A 6 -36.94 34.68 6.92
N THR A 7 -36.49 33.90 5.94
CA THR A 7 -36.93 33.87 4.52
C THR A 7 -36.10 34.67 3.51
N THR A 8 -34.89 34.21 3.18
CA THR A 8 -34.34 34.29 1.80
C THR A 8 -33.11 33.40 1.61
N CYS A 9 -33.31 32.08 1.59
CA CYS A 9 -32.29 31.14 1.10
C CYS A 9 -32.90 30.13 0.12
N ALA A 10 -33.52 30.67 -0.94
CA ALA A 10 -34.09 29.89 -2.03
C ALA A 10 -33.82 30.56 -3.39
N THR A 11 -32.56 30.95 -3.68
CA THR A 11 -32.19 31.41 -5.04
C THR A 11 -30.69 31.39 -5.32
N VAL A 12 -30.01 30.23 -5.21
CA VAL A 12 -28.68 30.04 -5.85
C VAL A 12 -28.54 28.63 -6.45
N GLN A 13 -29.54 28.23 -7.23
CA GLN A 13 -29.46 27.08 -8.15
C GLN A 13 -29.83 27.53 -9.57
N ARG A 14 -29.10 28.50 -10.12
CA ARG A 14 -29.23 28.89 -11.54
C ARG A 14 -28.09 29.79 -12.03
N LYS A 15 -26.83 29.33 -11.94
CA LYS A 15 -25.73 29.88 -12.75
C LYS A 15 -24.50 28.98 -12.73
N CYS A 16 -24.48 28.00 -13.65
CA CYS A 16 -23.28 27.37 -14.22
C CYS A 16 -23.71 26.24 -15.20
N ARG A 17 -24.46 26.61 -16.24
CA ARG A 17 -24.64 25.80 -17.45
C ARG A 17 -24.68 26.76 -18.64
N SER A 18 -23.51 27.22 -19.09
CA SER A 18 -23.30 27.77 -20.43
C SER A 18 -21.88 28.31 -20.57
N ARG A 19 -20.92 27.43 -20.85
CA ARG A 19 -19.71 27.76 -21.61
C ARG A 19 -19.05 26.47 -22.07
N GLY A 20 -19.31 26.14 -23.33
CA GLY A 20 -18.87 24.91 -23.99
C GLY A 20 -19.41 24.83 -25.41
N LYS A 21 -19.25 25.91 -26.19
CA LYS A 21 -19.35 25.84 -27.65
C LYS A 21 -17.95 25.50 -28.18
N VAL A 22 -17.73 24.26 -28.57
CA VAL A 22 -16.61 23.90 -29.45
C VAL A 22 -17.17 23.26 -30.71
N LYS A 23 -16.71 23.81 -31.83
CA LYS A 23 -17.16 23.56 -33.20
C LYS A 23 -16.98 22.09 -33.58
N ARG A 24 -18.03 21.52 -34.16
CA ARG A 24 -17.92 20.37 -35.06
C ARG A 24 -17.35 20.86 -36.39
N SER A 25 -16.26 20.27 -36.84
CA SER A 25 -15.84 20.30 -38.24
C SER A 25 -15.68 18.85 -38.72
N ASN A 26 -16.47 18.51 -39.73
CA ASN A 26 -16.39 17.30 -40.53
C ASN A 26 -15.05 17.22 -41.28
N VAL A 27 -14.44 16.04 -41.37
CA VAL A 27 -13.91 15.49 -42.62
C VAL A 27 -14.05 13.96 -42.58
N LYS A 28 -14.87 13.42 -43.49
CA LYS A 28 -14.80 12.04 -43.97
C LYS A 28 -13.83 12.00 -45.15
N LYS A 29 -12.98 10.97 -45.23
CA LYS A 29 -12.77 10.07 -46.39
C LYS A 29 -11.37 9.42 -46.37
N ASP A 30 -11.39 8.09 -46.47
CA ASP A 30 -10.56 7.20 -47.29
C ASP A 30 -9.04 7.42 -47.35
N LEU A 31 -8.26 6.39 -47.01
CA LEU A 31 -7.71 5.43 -48.00
C LEU A 31 -6.76 4.42 -47.33
N THR A 32 -6.93 3.17 -47.73
CA THR A 32 -5.97 2.07 -47.78
C THR A 32 -4.55 2.47 -48.17
N CYS A 33 -3.56 1.87 -47.50
CA CYS A 33 -2.24 1.39 -47.97
C CYS A 33 -1.53 0.84 -46.70
N ARG A 34 -1.44 -0.47 -46.43
CA ARG A 34 -0.59 -1.48 -47.09
C ARG A 34 0.70 -0.86 -47.63
N THR A 35 1.66 -0.67 -46.73
CA THR A 35 3.07 -0.51 -47.07
C THR A 35 3.83 -1.64 -46.39
N GLU A 36 4.26 -2.55 -47.23
CA GLU A 36 5.31 -3.52 -47.00
C GLU A 36 6.54 -2.77 -46.44
N LEU A 37 7.02 -3.20 -45.28
CA LEU A 37 8.41 -2.97 -44.90
C LEU A 37 9.12 -4.30 -45.09
N ALA A 38 9.88 -4.29 -46.18
CA ALA A 38 10.74 -5.34 -46.67
C ALA A 38 11.78 -5.79 -45.63
N ASP A 39 12.30 -6.99 -45.88
CA ASP A 39 13.52 -7.57 -45.34
C ASP A 39 14.56 -6.53 -44.91
N VAL A 40 14.69 -6.32 -43.60
CA VAL A 40 15.95 -5.90 -43.03
C VAL A 40 16.59 -7.16 -42.48
N LYS A 41 17.47 -7.75 -43.30
CA LYS A 41 18.51 -8.67 -42.83
C LYS A 41 19.14 -8.03 -41.60
N THR A 42 19.00 -8.70 -40.46
CA THR A 42 19.91 -8.52 -39.34
C THR A 42 21.33 -8.64 -39.89
N PRO A 43 22.21 -7.63 -39.72
CA PRO A 43 23.62 -7.91 -39.91
C PRO A 43 23.97 -8.89 -38.80
N GLU A 44 24.26 -10.15 -39.18
CA GLU A 44 25.11 -11.01 -38.35
C GLU A 44 26.40 -10.22 -38.14
N VAL A 45 26.51 -9.59 -36.97
CA VAL A 45 27.79 -9.14 -36.48
C VAL A 45 28.52 -10.42 -36.11
N HIS A 46 29.20 -10.99 -37.10
CA HIS A 46 30.27 -11.95 -36.88
C HIS A 46 31.36 -11.17 -36.14
N ILE A 47 31.28 -11.17 -34.80
CA ILE A 47 32.40 -10.77 -33.98
C ILE A 47 33.47 -11.81 -34.27
N GLN A 48 34.50 -11.38 -34.98
CA GLN A 48 35.72 -12.12 -35.20
C GLN A 48 36.29 -12.45 -33.81
N GLU A 49 36.06 -13.68 -33.33
CA GLU A 49 36.42 -14.14 -31.98
C GLU A 49 37.94 -14.33 -31.77
N ASP A 50 38.79 -13.82 -32.68
CA ASP A 50 40.23 -13.90 -32.50
C ASP A 50 40.93 -12.67 -33.07
N LEU A 51 41.03 -11.62 -32.25
CA LEU A 51 41.91 -10.48 -32.51
C LEU A 51 43.39 -10.82 -32.21
N GLY A 52 43.80 -12.09 -32.23
CA GLY A 52 45.21 -12.49 -32.29
C GLY A 52 46.10 -12.00 -31.14
N PHE A 53 45.53 -11.45 -30.05
CA PHE A 53 46.31 -10.92 -28.94
C PHE A 53 46.89 -12.01 -28.03
N ASN A 54 46.51 -13.27 -28.25
CA ASN A 54 47.11 -14.42 -27.57
C ASN A 54 48.49 -14.81 -28.17
N LEU A 55 48.92 -14.15 -29.25
CA LEU A 55 50.23 -14.37 -29.88
C LEU A 55 50.94 -13.04 -30.16
N LEU A 56 50.86 -12.09 -29.23
CA LEU A 56 51.86 -11.04 -29.11
C LEU A 56 52.78 -11.43 -27.95
N ASP A 57 53.71 -12.32 -28.27
CA ASP A 57 55.00 -12.33 -27.61
C ASP A 57 55.65 -11.00 -28.00
N VAL A 58 55.40 -9.95 -27.21
CA VAL A 58 55.93 -8.61 -27.49
C VAL A 58 57.43 -8.69 -27.27
N CYS A 59 58.12 -8.93 -28.38
CA CYS A 59 59.55 -8.83 -28.55
C CYS A 59 60.11 -7.58 -27.86
N ASP A 60 61.28 -7.77 -27.27
CA ASP A 60 62.17 -6.80 -26.65
C ASP A 60 62.09 -5.40 -27.27
N ILE A 61 61.46 -4.48 -26.53
CA ILE A 61 61.52 -3.05 -26.83
C ILE A 61 62.96 -2.59 -26.55
N PRO A 62 63.67 -1.96 -27.50
CA PRO A 62 65.03 -1.50 -27.31
C PRO A 62 65.13 -0.58 -26.08
N GLN A 63 66.15 -0.80 -25.24
CA GLN A 63 66.37 -0.10 -23.97
C GLN A 63 66.59 1.43 -24.07
N ASP A 64 66.53 2.00 -25.28
CA ASP A 64 66.85 3.41 -25.57
C ASP A 64 65.63 4.31 -25.84
N MET A 65 64.42 3.94 -25.38
CA MET A 65 63.23 4.79 -25.54
C MET A 65 62.69 5.35 -24.21
N LEU A 66 63.18 6.55 -23.86
CA LEU A 66 62.57 7.73 -23.18
C LEU A 66 61.36 7.63 -22.20
N PHE A 67 60.99 6.48 -21.66
CA PHE A 67 59.99 6.39 -20.58
C PHE A 67 60.55 5.66 -19.34
N PRO A 68 60.25 6.11 -18.11
CA PRO A 68 60.64 5.39 -16.90
C PRO A 68 60.10 3.96 -16.94
N GLY A 69 60.96 2.95 -16.74
CA GLY A 69 60.56 1.53 -16.81
C GLY A 69 59.39 1.18 -15.88
N GLU A 70 59.27 1.86 -14.76
CA GLU A 70 58.16 1.75 -13.81
C GLU A 70 56.80 2.14 -14.42
N PHE A 71 56.77 3.14 -15.30
CA PHE A 71 55.55 3.58 -15.98
C PHE A 71 55.10 2.57 -17.04
N ASN A 72 56.05 1.95 -17.74
CA ASN A 72 55.74 0.92 -18.72
C ASN A 72 55.16 -0.34 -18.03
N VAL A 73 55.74 -0.75 -16.89
CA VAL A 73 55.18 -1.84 -16.07
C VAL A 73 53.78 -1.50 -15.56
N TYR A 74 53.56 -0.28 -15.07
CA TYR A 74 52.23 0.18 -14.65
C TYR A 74 51.20 0.15 -15.78
N LEU A 75 51.58 0.59 -16.98
CA LEU A 75 50.69 0.54 -18.15
C LEU A 75 50.39 -0.89 -18.58
N GLN A 76 51.37 -1.79 -18.51
CA GLN A 76 51.18 -3.22 -18.79
C GLN A 76 50.25 -3.88 -17.78
N ASP A 77 50.41 -3.60 -16.48
CA ASP A 77 49.51 -4.10 -15.43
C ASP A 77 48.10 -3.53 -15.59
N LYS A 78 47.97 -2.25 -15.96
CA LYS A 78 46.66 -1.64 -16.20
C LYS A 78 45.98 -2.21 -17.43
N LEU A 79 46.70 -2.47 -18.50
CA LEU A 79 46.20 -3.16 -19.69
C LEU A 79 45.74 -4.57 -19.35
N LYS A 80 46.52 -5.32 -18.57
CA LYS A 80 46.16 -6.67 -18.13
C LYS A 80 44.89 -6.68 -17.29
N SER A 81 44.78 -5.77 -16.32
CA SER A 81 43.56 -5.61 -15.50
C SER A 81 42.34 -5.26 -16.34
N LEU A 82 42.47 -4.41 -17.35
CA LEU A 82 41.35 -4.05 -18.25
C LEU A 82 40.98 -5.20 -19.19
N CYS A 83 41.96 -6.00 -19.64
CA CYS A 83 41.70 -7.22 -20.41
C CYS A 83 40.94 -8.27 -19.58
N ASP A 84 41.32 -8.47 -18.32
CA ASP A 84 40.64 -9.38 -17.40
C ASP A 84 39.20 -8.92 -17.10
N GLU A 85 39.01 -7.62 -16.89
CA GLU A 85 37.68 -7.01 -16.69
C GLU A 85 36.80 -7.15 -17.94
N ASN A 86 37.33 -6.86 -19.13
CA ASN A 86 36.62 -7.05 -20.39
C ASN A 86 36.26 -8.52 -20.65
N ARG A 87 37.12 -9.46 -20.26
CA ARG A 87 36.84 -10.90 -20.35
C ARG A 87 35.68 -11.27 -19.42
N GLN A 88 35.66 -10.77 -18.18
CA GLN A 88 34.57 -11.01 -17.24
C GLN A 88 33.24 -10.42 -17.73
N LEU A 89 33.26 -9.19 -18.24
CA LEU A 89 32.09 -8.54 -18.83
C LEU A 89 31.56 -9.31 -20.03
N SER A 90 32.45 -9.80 -20.90
CA SER A 90 32.04 -10.62 -22.06
C SER A 90 31.38 -11.93 -21.66
N LEU A 91 31.88 -12.60 -20.61
CA LEU A 91 31.25 -13.81 -20.07
C LEU A 91 29.87 -13.52 -19.46
N LEU A 92 29.72 -12.38 -18.78
CA LEU A 92 28.45 -11.97 -18.19
C LEU A 92 27.43 -11.63 -19.28
N VAL A 93 27.84 -10.97 -20.36
CA VAL A 93 26.99 -10.71 -21.53
C VAL A 93 26.52 -12.02 -22.17
N LYS A 94 27.44 -12.97 -22.41
CA LYS A 94 27.07 -14.31 -22.95
C LYS A 94 26.04 -15.02 -22.06
N SER A 95 26.23 -15.01 -20.74
CA SER A 95 25.26 -15.60 -19.79
C SER A 95 23.88 -14.91 -19.82
N ARG A 96 23.84 -13.58 -19.99
CA ARG A 96 22.57 -12.84 -20.12
C ARG A 96 21.89 -13.05 -21.47
N GLU A 97 22.65 -13.22 -22.54
CA GLU A 97 22.12 -13.57 -23.86
C GLU A 97 21.46 -14.95 -23.84
N GLU A 98 22.09 -15.94 -23.18
CA GLU A 98 21.51 -17.26 -22.95
C GLU A 98 20.19 -17.18 -22.16
N GLU A 99 20.14 -16.40 -21.08
CA GLU A 99 18.91 -16.15 -20.30
C GLU A 99 17.78 -15.54 -21.16
N VAL A 100 18.12 -14.57 -22.02
CA VAL A 100 17.15 -13.94 -22.93
C VAL A 100 16.63 -14.94 -23.96
N VAL A 101 17.46 -15.84 -24.47
CA VAL A 101 17.05 -16.92 -25.38
C VAL A 101 16.11 -17.88 -24.67
N GLU A 102 16.45 -18.32 -23.44
CA GLU A 102 15.58 -19.19 -22.65
C GLU A 102 14.21 -18.57 -22.36
N LEU A 103 14.17 -17.28 -22.01
CA LEU A 103 12.92 -16.54 -21.77
C LEU A 103 12.08 -16.42 -23.05
N LYS A 104 12.71 -16.18 -24.21
CA LYS A 104 12.03 -16.17 -25.50
C LYS A 104 11.44 -17.54 -25.85
N ASP A 105 12.18 -18.61 -25.61
CA ASP A 105 11.71 -19.99 -25.81
C ASP A 105 10.54 -20.34 -24.90
N GLN A 106 10.56 -19.89 -23.63
CA GLN A 106 9.44 -20.04 -22.70
C GLN A 106 8.19 -19.28 -23.16
N LEU A 107 8.37 -18.11 -23.77
CA LEU A 107 7.28 -17.30 -24.29
C LEU A 107 6.66 -17.95 -25.54
N LEU A 108 7.50 -18.43 -26.46
CA LEU A 108 7.06 -19.14 -27.68
C LEU A 108 6.32 -20.44 -27.34
N LYS A 109 6.78 -21.20 -26.33
CA LYS A 109 6.09 -22.39 -25.83
C LYS A 109 4.72 -22.09 -25.19
N LYS A 110 4.57 -20.90 -24.58
CA LYS A 110 3.26 -20.43 -24.07
C LYS A 110 2.33 -19.97 -25.19
N GLU A 111 2.88 -19.48 -26.31
CA GLU A 111 2.13 -19.04 -27.48
C GLU A 111 1.69 -20.18 -28.41
N LEU A 112 2.38 -21.32 -28.38
CA LEU A 112 2.10 -22.51 -29.20
C LEU A 112 1.09 -23.52 -28.58
N LEU A 113 0.45 -23.19 -27.44
CA LEU A 113 -0.72 -23.92 -26.95
C LEU A 113 -1.99 -23.46 -27.69
N PRO A 114 -2.91 -24.35 -28.09
CA PRO A 114 -3.88 -24.08 -29.16
C PRO A 114 -4.78 -22.85 -28.94
N LEU A 115 -4.75 -21.99 -29.94
CA LEU A 115 -5.36 -20.65 -30.08
C LEU A 115 -6.90 -20.64 -30.20
N ASP A 116 -7.61 -21.57 -29.55
CA ASP A 116 -9.09 -21.65 -29.64
C ASP A 116 -9.81 -21.26 -28.32
N ALA A 117 -9.10 -21.26 -27.18
CA ALA A 117 -9.70 -20.92 -25.88
C ALA A 117 -9.72 -19.41 -25.56
N SER A 118 -8.82 -18.62 -26.16
CA SER A 118 -8.60 -17.22 -25.76
C SER A 118 -9.65 -16.24 -26.33
N LEU A 119 -10.24 -16.54 -27.49
CA LEU A 119 -11.28 -15.69 -28.10
C LEU A 119 -12.65 -15.83 -27.42
N GLN A 120 -12.95 -16.96 -26.77
CA GLN A 120 -14.14 -17.06 -25.90
C GLN A 120 -13.92 -16.37 -24.55
N HIS A 121 -12.70 -16.41 -24.00
CA HIS A 121 -12.39 -15.82 -22.71
C HIS A 121 -12.28 -14.29 -22.75
N SER A 122 -11.90 -13.67 -23.89
CA SER A 122 -11.85 -12.20 -23.99
C SER A 122 -13.23 -11.55 -24.12
N LEU A 123 -14.20 -12.26 -24.72
CA LEU A 123 -15.59 -11.84 -24.75
C LEU A 123 -16.31 -12.08 -23.41
N SER A 124 -15.98 -13.16 -22.69
CA SER A 124 -16.52 -13.37 -21.33
C SER A 124 -15.92 -12.39 -20.33
N HIS A 125 -14.61 -12.12 -20.38
CA HIS A 125 -13.94 -11.21 -19.45
C HIS A 125 -14.35 -9.74 -19.65
N ASN A 126 -14.73 -9.33 -20.87
CA ASN A 126 -15.33 -8.01 -21.08
C ASN A 126 -16.77 -7.95 -20.53
N LEU A 127 -17.58 -9.00 -20.67
CA LEU A 127 -18.91 -9.07 -20.07
C LEU A 127 -18.87 -9.16 -18.53
N ASP A 128 -17.92 -9.90 -17.98
CA ASP A 128 -17.70 -10.03 -16.54
C ASP A 128 -17.12 -8.73 -15.97
N SER A 129 -16.20 -8.05 -16.67
CA SER A 129 -15.72 -6.73 -16.26
C SER A 129 -16.81 -5.66 -16.32
N ILE A 130 -17.72 -5.70 -17.30
CA ILE A 130 -18.89 -4.81 -17.36
C ILE A 130 -19.87 -5.15 -16.23
N ARG A 131 -20.11 -6.43 -15.94
CA ARG A 131 -20.94 -6.87 -14.81
C ARG A 131 -20.34 -6.53 -13.45
N HIS A 132 -19.02 -6.63 -13.30
CA HIS A 132 -18.31 -6.24 -12.07
C HIS A 132 -18.30 -4.72 -11.90
N ALA A 133 -18.16 -3.95 -12.98
CA ALA A 133 -18.31 -2.50 -12.95
C ALA A 133 -19.74 -2.07 -12.59
N ASP A 134 -20.76 -2.73 -13.14
CA ASP A 134 -22.17 -2.49 -12.81
C ASP A 134 -22.50 -2.89 -11.36
N MET A 135 -21.98 -4.03 -10.87
CA MET A 135 -22.11 -4.42 -9.47
C MET A 135 -21.39 -3.46 -8.52
N ALA A 136 -20.21 -2.97 -8.89
CA ALA A 136 -19.51 -1.94 -8.12
C ALA A 136 -20.29 -0.62 -8.11
N ALA A 137 -20.87 -0.21 -9.25
CA ALA A 137 -21.73 0.96 -9.34
C ALA A 137 -23.01 0.83 -8.49
N CYS A 138 -23.69 -0.32 -8.54
CA CYS A 138 -24.83 -0.63 -7.67
C CYS A 138 -24.42 -0.59 -6.19
N ARG A 139 -23.25 -1.15 -5.84
CA ARG A 139 -22.77 -1.15 -4.46
C ARG A 139 -22.39 0.25 -3.98
N VAL A 140 -21.77 1.07 -4.83
CA VAL A 140 -21.48 2.47 -4.54
C VAL A 140 -22.78 3.26 -4.35
N MET A 141 -23.81 3.01 -5.17
CA MET A 141 -25.13 3.63 -4.99
C MET A 141 -25.83 3.18 -3.70
N GLU A 142 -25.78 1.90 -3.35
CA GLU A 142 -26.30 1.37 -2.08
C GLU A 142 -25.58 1.96 -0.88
N LEU A 143 -24.25 2.01 -0.91
CA LEU A 143 -23.44 2.62 0.15
C LEU A 143 -23.72 4.13 0.24
N SER A 144 -23.86 4.82 -0.88
CA SER A 144 -24.23 6.24 -0.91
C SER A 144 -25.63 6.46 -0.33
N ARG A 145 -26.58 5.58 -0.65
CA ARG A 145 -27.94 5.60 -0.08
C ARG A 145 -27.90 5.33 1.43
N GLN A 146 -27.12 4.36 1.89
CA GLN A 146 -26.93 4.10 3.32
C GLN A 146 -26.29 5.28 4.04
N VAL A 147 -25.32 5.97 3.42
CA VAL A 147 -24.72 7.18 3.98
C VAL A 147 -25.75 8.30 4.09
N CYS A 148 -26.58 8.52 3.07
CA CYS A 148 -27.68 9.49 3.14
C CYS A 148 -28.69 9.15 4.24
N GLU A 149 -29.05 7.87 4.37
CA GLU A 149 -30.01 7.40 5.37
C GLU A 149 -29.47 7.49 6.80
N LEU A 150 -28.21 7.12 7.02
CA LEU A 150 -27.51 7.31 8.30
C LEU A 150 -27.35 8.80 8.63
N THR A 151 -27.10 9.65 7.63
CA THR A 151 -27.02 11.10 7.83
C THR A 151 -28.37 11.67 8.23
N ALA A 152 -29.46 11.22 7.61
CA ALA A 152 -30.82 11.62 7.98
C ALA A 152 -31.18 11.14 9.41
N GLN A 153 -30.83 9.92 9.78
CA GLN A 153 -31.02 9.41 11.15
C GLN A 153 -30.19 10.19 12.17
N LEU A 154 -28.95 10.58 11.84
CA LEU A 154 -28.11 11.41 12.69
C LEU A 154 -28.74 12.80 12.89
N GLU A 155 -29.28 13.42 11.85
CA GLU A 155 -29.98 14.71 11.95
C GLU A 155 -31.28 14.58 12.77
N GLU A 156 -32.03 13.49 12.60
CA GLU A 156 -33.21 13.20 13.43
C GLU A 156 -32.85 13.05 14.92
N GLN A 157 -31.79 12.29 15.24
CA GLN A 157 -31.32 12.13 16.61
C GLN A 157 -30.80 13.45 17.19
N LYS A 158 -30.06 14.25 16.41
CA LYS A 158 -29.65 15.61 16.83
C LYS A 158 -30.86 16.50 17.10
N GLY A 159 -31.90 16.43 16.26
CA GLY A 159 -33.16 17.16 16.48
C GLY A 159 -33.85 16.72 17.77
N ARG A 160 -33.86 15.42 18.09
CA ARG A 160 -34.38 14.90 19.36
C ARG A 160 -33.55 15.33 20.57
N CYS A 161 -32.22 15.33 20.47
CA CYS A 161 -31.34 15.84 21.52
C CYS A 161 -31.58 17.33 21.77
N LEU A 162 -31.66 18.15 20.71
CA LEU A 162 -31.97 19.58 20.85
C LEU A 162 -33.35 19.83 21.45
N LEU A 163 -34.36 19.03 21.09
CA LEU A 163 -35.68 19.11 21.70
C LEU A 163 -35.64 18.72 23.18
N ALA A 164 -34.88 17.68 23.54
CA ALA A 164 -34.66 17.27 24.92
C ALA A 164 -33.89 18.34 25.72
N GLU A 165 -32.87 18.95 25.14
CA GLU A 165 -32.10 20.06 25.73
C GLU A 165 -32.98 21.29 25.95
N ASN A 166 -33.79 21.69 24.97
CA ASN A 166 -34.73 22.81 25.11
C ASN A 166 -35.81 22.52 26.16
N ASN A 167 -36.30 21.27 26.24
CA ASN A 167 -37.23 20.88 27.30
C ASN A 167 -36.56 20.93 28.68
N LEU A 168 -35.29 20.55 28.79
CA LEU A 168 -34.51 20.59 30.03
C LEU A 168 -34.24 22.04 30.45
N LEU A 169 -33.86 22.91 29.50
CA LEU A 169 -33.75 24.36 29.69
C LEU A 169 -35.08 24.98 30.14
N SER A 170 -36.20 24.62 29.52
CA SER A 170 -37.53 25.11 29.93
C SER A 170 -37.96 24.61 31.32
N LEU A 171 -37.55 23.39 31.71
CA LEU A 171 -37.77 22.86 33.06
C LEU A 171 -36.89 23.57 34.09
N MET A 172 -35.66 23.93 33.72
CA MET A 172 -34.73 24.69 34.58
C MET A 172 -35.20 26.13 34.75
N GLU A 173 -35.71 26.80 33.70
CA GLU A 173 -36.35 28.11 33.79
C GLU A 173 -37.67 28.08 34.59
N SER A 174 -38.39 26.95 34.56
CA SER A 174 -39.59 26.74 35.38
C SER A 174 -39.29 26.42 36.85
N GLN A 175 -38.01 26.27 37.24
CA GLN A 175 -37.57 25.87 38.57
C GLN A 175 -36.92 27.00 39.37
N GLU A 176 -37.28 28.27 39.10
CA GLU A 176 -36.77 29.42 39.85
C GLU A 176 -37.53 29.71 41.17
N ASN A 177 -38.44 28.83 41.61
CA ASN A 177 -39.03 28.90 42.95
C ASN A 177 -39.24 27.49 43.52
N PRO A 178 -38.72 27.15 44.72
CA PRO A 178 -38.98 25.85 45.33
C PRO A 178 -40.26 25.92 46.17
N PRO A 179 -41.34 25.20 45.83
CA PRO A 179 -42.28 24.76 46.85
C PRO A 179 -41.76 23.44 47.40
N THR A 180 -41.52 23.42 48.71
CA THR A 180 -41.29 22.18 49.47
C THR A 180 -42.50 21.27 49.30
N VAL A 181 -42.41 20.29 48.38
CA VAL A 181 -43.47 19.29 48.17
C VAL A 181 -43.30 18.18 49.22
N PRO A 182 -44.36 17.84 50.00
CA PRO A 182 -44.30 16.79 51.01
C PRO A 182 -43.88 15.42 50.44
N SER A 183 -43.01 14.72 51.17
CA SER A 183 -42.37 13.44 50.82
C SER A 183 -43.34 12.30 50.42
N GLU A 184 -44.62 12.38 50.79
CA GLU A 184 -45.66 11.41 50.42
C GLU A 184 -46.10 11.51 48.95
N ILE A 185 -46.05 12.71 48.36
CA ILE A 185 -46.44 12.93 46.96
C ILE A 185 -45.38 12.37 46.02
N LEU A 186 -44.10 12.48 46.38
CA LEU A 186 -42.97 11.89 45.65
C LEU A 186 -43.02 10.35 45.67
N ALA A 187 -43.26 9.75 46.83
CA ALA A 187 -43.42 8.30 46.94
C ALA A 187 -44.62 7.77 46.13
N ARG A 188 -45.72 8.52 46.10
CA ARG A 188 -46.91 8.17 45.29
C ARG A 188 -46.62 8.28 43.79
N LYS A 189 -45.84 9.28 43.37
CA LYS A 189 -45.41 9.45 41.99
C LYS A 189 -44.39 8.39 41.56
N GLU A 190 -43.47 8.00 42.44
CA GLU A 190 -42.54 6.90 42.19
C GLU A 190 -43.27 5.55 42.04
N ALA A 191 -44.27 5.28 42.88
CA ALA A 191 -45.12 4.09 42.75
C ALA A 191 -45.94 4.08 41.46
N GLU A 192 -46.45 5.25 41.05
CA GLU A 192 -47.17 5.42 39.78
C GLU A 192 -46.24 5.21 38.57
N ILE A 193 -45.03 5.77 38.60
CA ILE A 193 -43.99 5.57 37.57
C ILE A 193 -43.60 4.10 37.48
N LYS A 194 -43.41 3.42 38.61
CA LYS A 194 -43.08 1.99 38.63
C LYS A 194 -44.22 1.14 38.06
N SER A 195 -45.46 1.43 38.43
CA SER A 195 -46.64 0.74 37.86
C SER A 195 -46.77 0.95 36.35
N VAL A 196 -46.53 2.17 35.87
CA VAL A 196 -46.56 2.47 34.44
C VAL A 196 -45.41 1.80 33.70
N SER A 197 -44.21 1.76 34.29
CA SER A 197 -43.04 1.05 33.74
C SER A 197 -43.29 -0.45 33.63
N ASP A 198 -43.86 -1.08 34.66
CA ASP A 198 -44.20 -2.51 34.65
C ASP A 198 -45.29 -2.82 33.63
N LYS A 199 -46.30 -1.94 33.50
CA LYS A 199 -47.32 -2.04 32.44
C LYS A 199 -46.69 -1.91 31.05
N LEU A 200 -45.78 -0.97 30.86
CA LEU A 200 -45.05 -0.79 29.59
C LEU A 200 -44.20 -2.02 29.25
N HIS A 201 -43.53 -2.60 30.24
CA HIS A 201 -42.74 -3.81 30.04
C HIS A 201 -43.61 -5.03 29.69
N SER A 202 -44.77 -5.16 30.35
CA SER A 202 -45.76 -6.19 30.05
C SER A 202 -46.35 -6.03 28.65
N THR A 203 -46.70 -4.81 28.22
CA THR A 203 -47.21 -4.57 26.87
C THR A 203 -46.14 -4.77 25.81
N ASN A 204 -44.89 -4.38 26.07
CA ASN A 204 -43.78 -4.62 25.15
C ASN A 204 -43.50 -6.11 24.97
N SER A 205 -43.53 -6.89 26.05
CA SER A 205 -43.39 -8.35 26.01
C SER A 205 -44.51 -9.00 25.17
N LYS A 206 -45.76 -8.58 25.38
CA LYS A 206 -46.91 -9.02 24.56
C LYS A 206 -46.78 -8.60 23.11
N LEU A 207 -46.23 -7.41 22.83
CA LEU A 207 -45.97 -6.95 21.46
C LEU A 207 -44.94 -7.83 20.77
N PHE A 208 -43.84 -8.19 21.46
CA PHE A 208 -42.86 -9.15 20.93
C PHE A 208 -43.48 -10.52 20.66
N GLU A 209 -44.30 -11.05 21.58
CA GLU A 209 -45.03 -12.30 21.35
C GLU A 209 -45.96 -12.21 20.13
N CYS A 210 -46.72 -11.12 20.00
CA CYS A 210 -47.58 -10.88 18.83
C CYS A 210 -46.78 -10.77 17.53
N ARG A 211 -45.62 -10.09 17.55
CA ARG A 211 -44.72 -9.98 16.39
C ARG A 211 -44.17 -11.35 15.99
N ASN A 212 -43.77 -12.17 16.96
CA ASN A 212 -43.29 -13.53 16.73
C ASN A 212 -44.41 -14.44 16.17
N LYS A 213 -45.63 -14.35 16.74
CA LYS A 213 -46.81 -15.06 16.20
C LYS A 213 -47.13 -14.62 14.77
N LEU A 214 -47.03 -13.33 14.47
CA LEU A 214 -47.25 -12.80 13.12
C LEU A 214 -46.20 -13.32 12.15
N GLN A 215 -44.92 -13.36 12.53
CA GLN A 215 -43.86 -13.96 11.72
C GLN A 215 -44.09 -15.46 11.50
N HIS A 216 -44.54 -16.18 12.53
CA HIS A 216 -44.90 -17.59 12.43
C HIS A 216 -46.07 -17.81 11.46
N LEU A 217 -47.16 -17.06 11.61
CA LEU A 217 -48.32 -17.12 10.72
C LEU A 217 -47.96 -16.71 9.28
N GLN A 218 -47.06 -15.75 9.08
CA GLN A 218 -46.53 -15.42 7.75
C GLN A 218 -45.74 -16.58 7.14
N GLN A 219 -44.97 -17.31 7.94
CA GLN A 219 -44.26 -18.49 7.47
C GLN A 219 -45.23 -19.65 7.16
N GLU A 220 -46.25 -19.87 8.00
CA GLU A 220 -47.31 -20.85 7.73
C GLU A 220 -48.08 -20.49 6.45
N LEU A 221 -48.38 -19.21 6.23
CA LEU A 221 -49.02 -18.75 5.00
C LEU A 221 -48.14 -18.99 3.76
N LYS A 222 -46.83 -18.77 3.87
CA LYS A 222 -45.88 -19.10 2.79
C LYS A 222 -45.81 -20.60 2.54
N ASN A 223 -45.83 -21.40 3.59
CA ASN A 223 -45.83 -22.86 3.49
C ASN A 223 -47.14 -23.37 2.86
N ALA A 224 -48.29 -22.83 3.27
CA ALA A 224 -49.60 -23.13 2.68
C ALA A 224 -49.61 -22.77 1.19
N HIS A 225 -49.08 -21.60 0.79
CA HIS A 225 -48.92 -21.26 -0.62
C HIS A 225 -48.04 -22.27 -1.37
N LYS A 226 -46.90 -22.69 -0.80
CA LYS A 226 -46.04 -23.71 -1.42
C LYS A 226 -46.78 -25.05 -1.59
N VAL A 227 -47.52 -25.50 -0.58
CA VAL A 227 -48.32 -26.74 -0.65
C VAL A 227 -49.41 -26.61 -1.71
N LEU A 228 -50.09 -25.47 -1.77
CA LEU A 228 -51.08 -25.19 -2.81
C LEU A 228 -50.45 -25.22 -4.21
N ILE A 229 -49.25 -24.66 -4.42
CA ILE A 229 -48.55 -24.75 -5.70
C ILE A 229 -48.28 -26.22 -6.07
N CYS A 230 -47.84 -27.04 -5.12
CA CYS A 230 -47.61 -28.47 -5.33
C CYS A 230 -48.88 -29.25 -5.67
N GLU A 231 -50.03 -28.87 -5.11
CA GLU A 231 -51.33 -29.46 -5.43
C GLU A 231 -51.91 -28.92 -6.74
N VAL A 232 -51.53 -27.69 -7.10
CA VAL A 232 -52.05 -27.02 -8.28
C VAL A 232 -51.40 -27.51 -9.58
N GLY A 233 -50.14 -27.99 -9.49
CA GLY A 233 -49.36 -28.54 -10.59
C GLY A 233 -48.38 -27.52 -11.22
N GLU A 234 -47.38 -28.01 -11.96
CA GLU A 234 -46.41 -27.15 -12.65
C GLU A 234 -47.09 -26.34 -13.78
N GLY A 235 -46.89 -25.02 -13.77
CA GLY A 235 -47.36 -24.12 -14.84
C GLY A 235 -48.63 -23.31 -14.55
N VAL A 236 -49.20 -23.38 -13.34
CA VAL A 236 -50.41 -22.62 -12.96
C VAL A 236 -50.11 -21.67 -11.78
N SER A 237 -50.33 -20.37 -12.01
CA SER A 237 -50.12 -19.30 -11.04
C SER A 237 -51.34 -19.14 -10.12
N ILE A 238 -51.15 -19.25 -8.80
CA ILE A 238 -52.23 -19.07 -7.79
C ILE A 238 -52.93 -17.71 -7.91
N PRO A 239 -52.22 -16.58 -8.09
CA PRO A 239 -52.85 -15.29 -8.37
C PRO A 239 -53.82 -15.32 -9.57
N ASP A 240 -53.48 -16.03 -10.64
CA ASP A 240 -54.29 -16.08 -11.87
C ASP A 240 -55.56 -16.93 -11.69
N LEU A 241 -55.50 -17.97 -10.85
CA LEU A 241 -56.66 -18.76 -10.43
C LEU A 241 -57.63 -17.94 -9.57
N LEU A 242 -57.11 -17.09 -8.68
CA LEU A 242 -57.91 -16.20 -7.82
C LEU A 242 -58.54 -15.05 -8.62
N LEU A 243 -57.80 -14.46 -9.57
CA LEU A 243 -58.28 -13.39 -10.44
C LEU A 243 -59.34 -13.86 -11.44
N SER A 244 -59.25 -15.11 -11.92
CA SER A 244 -60.26 -15.73 -12.79
C SER A 244 -61.48 -16.28 -12.05
N GLY A 245 -61.64 -15.96 -10.76
CA GLY A 245 -62.84 -16.27 -9.97
C GLY A 245 -63.21 -17.75 -9.90
N GLY A 246 -62.24 -18.66 -10.01
CA GLY A 246 -62.50 -20.12 -10.00
C GLY A 246 -63.42 -20.64 -11.10
N THR A 247 -63.78 -19.82 -12.10
CA THR A 247 -64.78 -20.15 -13.14
C THR A 247 -64.16 -20.41 -14.52
N ALA A 248 -62.86 -20.71 -14.58
CA ALA A 248 -62.31 -21.44 -15.71
C ALA A 248 -62.54 -22.94 -15.47
N GLY A 249 -63.72 -23.44 -15.87
CA GLY A 249 -64.23 -24.81 -15.66
C GLY A 249 -63.43 -25.97 -16.27
N SER A 250 -62.12 -25.82 -16.44
CA SER A 250 -61.20 -26.85 -16.95
C SER A 250 -60.10 -27.22 -15.94
N TRP A 251 -59.91 -26.43 -14.87
CA TRP A 251 -58.85 -26.71 -13.92
C TRP A 251 -59.23 -27.81 -12.92
N ARG A 252 -58.56 -28.97 -13.03
CA ARG A 252 -58.63 -30.07 -12.05
C ARG A 252 -57.31 -30.14 -11.30
N GLY A 253 -57.36 -30.12 -9.97
CA GLY A 253 -56.17 -30.27 -9.12
C GLY A 253 -55.48 -31.62 -9.27
N ARG A 254 -54.21 -31.69 -8.87
CA ARG A 254 -53.37 -32.90 -8.99
C ARG A 254 -53.98 -34.12 -8.32
N ALA A 255 -54.54 -33.97 -7.12
CA ALA A 255 -55.23 -35.04 -6.40
C ALA A 255 -56.41 -35.63 -7.20
N GLN A 256 -57.21 -34.77 -7.85
CA GLN A 256 -58.33 -35.22 -8.69
C GLN A 256 -57.84 -35.91 -9.97
N GLN A 257 -56.76 -35.42 -10.58
CA GLN A 257 -56.13 -36.10 -11.71
C GLN A 257 -55.58 -37.48 -11.33
N ILE A 258 -54.91 -37.59 -10.17
CA ILE A 258 -54.42 -38.86 -9.63
C ILE A 258 -55.58 -39.80 -9.34
N GLN A 259 -56.66 -39.34 -8.70
CA GLN A 259 -57.82 -40.17 -8.39
C GLN A 259 -58.47 -40.73 -9.66
N VAL A 260 -58.60 -39.91 -10.72
CA VAL A 260 -59.12 -40.38 -12.01
C VAL A 260 -58.20 -41.43 -12.64
N LEU A 261 -56.88 -41.23 -12.57
CA LEU A 261 -55.90 -42.22 -13.04
C LEU A 261 -55.92 -43.50 -12.21
N GLN A 262 -56.01 -43.40 -10.88
CA GLN A 262 -56.13 -44.52 -9.96
C GLN A 262 -57.42 -45.30 -10.22
N GLN A 263 -58.55 -44.63 -10.44
CA GLN A 263 -59.81 -45.28 -10.78
C GLN A 263 -59.69 -46.04 -12.11
N ARG A 264 -59.01 -45.45 -13.11
CA ARG A 264 -58.68 -46.12 -14.37
C ARG A 264 -57.81 -47.37 -14.15
N VAL A 265 -56.79 -47.27 -13.29
CA VAL A 265 -55.91 -48.40 -12.94
C VAL A 265 -56.65 -49.46 -12.12
N MET A 266 -57.56 -49.05 -11.24
CA MET A 266 -58.43 -49.96 -10.49
C MET A 266 -59.38 -50.71 -11.41
N GLU A 267 -60.03 -50.04 -12.35
CA GLU A 267 -60.89 -50.70 -13.35
C GLU A 267 -60.10 -51.69 -14.20
N LEU A 268 -58.88 -51.34 -14.60
CA LEU A 268 -57.99 -52.23 -15.35
C LEU A 268 -57.49 -53.40 -14.49
N SER A 269 -57.15 -53.16 -13.22
CA SER A 269 -56.65 -54.19 -12.30
C SER A 269 -57.76 -55.08 -11.74
N GLU A 270 -58.99 -54.60 -11.58
CA GLU A 270 -60.15 -55.42 -11.20
C GLU A 270 -60.57 -56.31 -12.37
N ARG A 271 -60.47 -55.82 -13.61
CA ARG A 271 -60.55 -56.68 -14.81
C ARG A 271 -59.48 -57.80 -14.78
N LEU A 272 -58.32 -57.56 -14.16
CA LEU A 272 -57.26 -58.55 -13.91
C LEU A 272 -57.51 -59.43 -12.67
N ARG A 273 -58.10 -58.92 -11.59
CA ARG A 273 -58.30 -59.66 -10.33
C ARG A 273 -59.55 -60.53 -10.34
N LYS A 274 -60.59 -60.15 -11.09
CA LYS A 274 -61.68 -61.08 -11.47
C LYS A 274 -61.14 -62.30 -12.23
N TYR A 275 -59.95 -62.19 -12.78
CA TYR A 275 -59.19 -63.31 -13.35
C TYR A 275 -58.51 -64.19 -12.27
N CYS A 276 -58.32 -63.73 -11.02
CA CYS A 276 -57.48 -64.36 -9.99
C CYS A 276 -58.22 -64.79 -8.69
N ASP A 277 -59.19 -64.04 -8.16
CA ASP A 277 -59.76 -64.23 -6.79
C ASP A 277 -60.96 -65.19 -6.67
N TYR A 278 -61.00 -66.23 -7.51
CA TYR A 278 -61.84 -67.41 -7.21
C TYR A 278 -61.31 -68.21 -6.00
N ARG A 279 -60.20 -67.79 -5.36
CA ARG A 279 -59.42 -68.62 -4.43
C ARG A 279 -59.31 -68.07 -3.00
N ILE A 280 -60.40 -68.15 -2.22
CA ILE A 280 -60.34 -68.40 -0.76
C ILE A 280 -60.26 -67.14 0.12
N SER A 281 -61.32 -66.92 0.91
CA SER A 281 -61.40 -65.95 2.01
C SER A 281 -61.83 -66.67 3.29
N ASP A 282 -61.65 -65.96 4.41
CA ASP A 282 -62.38 -66.11 5.68
C ASP A 282 -61.92 -67.25 6.64
N ASN A 283 -61.82 -67.09 7.97
CA ASN A 283 -62.44 -66.10 8.86
C ASN A 283 -61.77 -66.00 10.26
N ASN A 284 -61.81 -64.77 10.76
CA ASN A 284 -61.78 -64.13 12.09
C ASN A 284 -61.98 -64.90 13.46
N PRO A 285 -61.68 -64.21 14.60
CA PRO A 285 -61.55 -64.69 16.00
C PRO A 285 -62.75 -64.29 16.91
N SER A 286 -62.69 -64.56 18.23
CA SER A 286 -63.35 -63.71 19.25
C SER A 286 -62.91 -63.96 20.71
N SER A 287 -63.22 -62.98 21.57
CA SER A 287 -62.77 -62.66 22.95
C SER A 287 -63.97 -62.61 23.94
N CYS A 288 -63.74 -62.59 25.28
CA CYS A 288 -64.42 -61.69 26.27
C CYS A 288 -64.19 -62.02 27.76
N GLY A 289 -64.33 -61.00 28.64
CA GLY A 289 -64.70 -61.18 30.07
C GLY A 289 -64.38 -60.02 31.04
N GLU A 290 -65.27 -59.03 31.19
CA GLU A 290 -65.21 -57.89 32.14
C GLU A 290 -66.12 -58.11 33.37
N GLY A 291 -65.67 -57.78 34.59
CA GLY A 291 -66.61 -57.68 35.73
C GLY A 291 -66.02 -57.70 37.16
N ARG A 292 -64.87 -58.33 37.41
CA ARG A 292 -64.14 -58.23 38.70
C ARG A 292 -63.13 -57.07 38.73
N CYS A 293 -63.21 -56.16 37.75
CA CYS A 293 -62.18 -55.17 37.44
C CYS A 293 -62.19 -53.98 38.42
N SER A 294 -63.35 -53.47 38.85
CA SER A 294 -63.52 -52.07 39.31
C SER A 294 -62.80 -51.61 40.60
N THR A 295 -62.66 -52.44 41.64
CA THR A 295 -61.96 -52.05 42.89
C THR A 295 -60.46 -52.33 42.84
N LYS A 296 -60.07 -53.40 42.15
CA LYS A 296 -58.69 -53.62 41.72
C LYS A 296 -58.25 -52.52 40.75
N GLU A 297 -59.14 -52.04 39.90
CA GLU A 297 -58.94 -50.91 38.98
C GLU A 297 -58.62 -49.62 39.71
N ARG A 298 -59.32 -49.30 40.82
CA ARG A 298 -59.02 -48.06 41.57
C ARG A 298 -57.67 -48.11 42.26
N LYS A 299 -57.31 -49.23 42.89
CA LYS A 299 -55.97 -49.40 43.50
C LYS A 299 -54.88 -49.43 42.43
N ALA A 300 -55.12 -50.13 41.32
CA ALA A 300 -54.22 -50.13 40.16
C ALA A 300 -54.10 -48.74 39.53
N SER A 301 -55.19 -47.97 39.46
CA SER A 301 -55.18 -46.59 38.94
C SER A 301 -54.35 -45.66 39.82
N LEU A 302 -54.40 -45.81 41.14
CA LEU A 302 -53.58 -45.01 42.06
C LEU A 302 -52.10 -45.43 42.03
N GLU A 303 -51.82 -46.73 41.93
CA GLU A 303 -50.46 -47.24 41.74
C GLU A 303 -49.87 -46.81 40.40
N ASN A 304 -50.67 -46.85 39.33
CA ASN A 304 -50.31 -46.32 38.01
C ASN A 304 -50.04 -44.81 38.07
N ALA A 305 -50.88 -44.03 38.74
CA ALA A 305 -50.67 -42.58 38.90
C ALA A 305 -49.38 -42.26 39.69
N LEU A 306 -49.05 -43.06 40.71
CA LEU A 306 -47.77 -42.94 41.43
C LEU A 306 -46.57 -43.33 40.56
N GLN A 307 -46.71 -44.39 39.77
CA GLN A 307 -45.69 -44.82 38.82
C GLN A 307 -45.47 -43.76 37.73
N GLU A 308 -46.53 -43.18 37.17
CA GLU A 308 -46.49 -42.07 36.22
C GLU A 308 -45.84 -40.83 36.84
N ALA A 309 -46.19 -40.46 38.07
CA ALA A 309 -45.55 -39.35 38.78
C ALA A 309 -44.04 -39.59 38.99
N SER A 310 -43.64 -40.82 39.34
CA SER A 310 -42.24 -41.19 39.47
C SER A 310 -41.49 -41.15 38.14
N HIS A 311 -42.14 -41.59 37.05
CA HIS A 311 -41.61 -41.57 35.70
C HIS A 311 -41.43 -40.13 35.19
N PHE A 312 -42.42 -39.24 35.37
CA PHE A 312 -42.30 -37.83 35.02
C PHE A 312 -41.18 -37.12 35.83
N LYS A 313 -41.00 -37.48 37.11
CA LYS A 313 -39.89 -36.96 37.91
C LYS A 313 -38.52 -37.42 37.38
N GLN A 314 -38.40 -38.68 36.94
CA GLN A 314 -37.19 -39.18 36.30
C GLN A 314 -36.91 -38.46 34.97
N GLN A 315 -37.93 -38.30 34.12
CA GLN A 315 -37.82 -37.55 32.87
C GLN A 315 -37.38 -36.10 33.11
N LEU A 316 -37.97 -35.41 34.10
CA LEU A 316 -37.58 -34.04 34.45
C LEU A 316 -36.09 -33.97 34.83
N ASN A 317 -35.62 -34.89 35.68
CA ASN A 317 -34.21 -34.96 36.06
C ASN A 317 -33.29 -35.25 34.86
N GLU A 318 -33.74 -36.09 33.92
CA GLU A 318 -33.00 -36.35 32.68
C GLU A 318 -32.93 -35.11 31.78
N TYR A 319 -34.02 -34.36 31.66
CA TYR A 319 -34.04 -33.10 30.92
C TYR A 319 -33.17 -32.02 31.56
N ILE A 320 -33.12 -31.93 32.90
CA ILE A 320 -32.20 -31.04 33.61
C ILE A 320 -30.74 -31.39 33.27
N ARG A 321 -30.37 -32.67 33.35
CA ARG A 321 -29.01 -33.13 32.98
C ARG A 321 -28.67 -32.82 31.52
N LYS A 322 -29.61 -33.05 30.59
CA LYS A 322 -29.45 -32.71 29.17
C LYS A 322 -29.28 -31.21 28.96
N PHE A 323 -30.03 -30.39 29.68
CA PHE A 323 -29.94 -28.93 29.62
C PHE A 323 -28.62 -28.40 30.19
N ASP A 324 -28.15 -28.94 31.31
CA ASP A 324 -26.85 -28.58 31.88
C ASP A 324 -25.69 -29.01 30.98
N ALA A 325 -25.76 -30.19 30.37
CA ALA A 325 -24.79 -30.63 29.36
C ALA A 325 -24.79 -29.71 28.12
N ALA A 326 -25.97 -29.31 27.64
CA ALA A 326 -26.09 -28.36 26.53
C ALA A 326 -25.50 -26.98 26.88
N LYS A 327 -25.76 -26.47 28.09
CA LYS A 327 -25.15 -25.24 28.59
C LYS A 327 -23.63 -25.33 28.67
N ALA A 328 -23.09 -26.43 29.19
CA ALA A 328 -21.65 -26.64 29.25
C ALA A 328 -21.03 -26.65 27.84
N ARG A 329 -21.67 -27.34 26.89
CA ARG A 329 -21.25 -27.35 25.48
C ARG A 329 -21.29 -25.95 24.87
N ILE A 330 -22.34 -25.18 25.11
CA ILE A 330 -22.46 -23.80 24.62
C ILE A 330 -21.30 -22.95 25.14
N ARG A 331 -20.98 -23.02 26.45
CA ARG A 331 -19.86 -22.28 27.04
C ARG A 331 -18.50 -22.64 26.41
N VAL A 332 -18.27 -23.92 26.13
CA VAL A 332 -17.04 -24.37 25.44
C VAL A 332 -17.00 -23.84 24.00
N LEU A 333 -18.10 -23.93 23.26
CA LEU A 333 -18.17 -23.39 21.90
C LEU A 333 -18.01 -21.87 21.87
N GLU A 334 -18.53 -21.16 22.87
CA GLU A 334 -18.35 -19.71 23.02
C GLU A 334 -16.89 -19.32 23.30
N SER A 335 -16.19 -20.10 24.14
CA SER A 335 -14.76 -19.86 24.41
C SER A 335 -13.89 -20.18 23.19
N GLU A 336 -14.16 -21.29 22.49
CA GLU A 336 -13.49 -21.63 21.22
C GLU A 336 -13.73 -20.56 20.16
N ASN A 337 -14.96 -20.09 19.99
CA ASN A 337 -15.29 -19.02 19.05
C ASN A 337 -14.58 -17.71 19.40
N SER A 338 -14.44 -17.39 20.69
CA SER A 338 -13.68 -16.23 21.14
C SER A 338 -12.18 -16.39 20.85
N SER A 339 -11.62 -17.59 21.04
CA SER A 339 -10.23 -17.91 20.68
C SER A 339 -9.98 -17.79 19.17
N PHE A 340 -10.88 -18.32 18.33
CA PHE A 340 -10.76 -18.19 16.88
C PHE A 340 -10.84 -16.74 16.41
N LYS A 341 -11.70 -15.92 17.00
CA LYS A 341 -11.74 -14.48 16.72
C LYS A 341 -10.43 -13.78 17.06
N ALA A 342 -9.82 -14.09 18.22
CA ALA A 342 -8.52 -13.54 18.60
C ALA A 342 -7.41 -13.99 17.63
N HIS A 343 -7.45 -15.24 17.17
CA HIS A 343 -6.50 -15.76 16.18
C HIS A 343 -6.64 -15.05 14.82
N ILE A 344 -7.87 -14.87 14.34
CA ILE A 344 -8.17 -14.13 13.11
C ILE A 344 -7.68 -12.68 13.23
N GLN A 345 -7.92 -12.02 14.37
CA GLN A 345 -7.42 -10.67 14.62
C GLN A 345 -5.89 -10.62 14.51
N THR A 346 -5.19 -11.55 15.16
CA THR A 346 -3.72 -11.62 15.12
C THR A 346 -3.20 -11.84 13.68
N LEU A 347 -3.86 -12.68 12.89
CA LEU A 347 -3.49 -12.89 11.49
C LEU A 347 -3.75 -11.65 10.64
N THR A 348 -4.82 -10.93 10.92
CA THR A 348 -5.16 -9.66 10.26
C THR A 348 -4.11 -8.59 10.57
N ASP A 349 -3.70 -8.47 11.82
CA ASP A 349 -2.65 -7.53 12.25
C ASP A 349 -1.28 -7.89 11.67
N LYS A 350 -1.00 -9.19 11.47
CA LYS A 350 0.19 -9.65 10.73
C LYS A 350 0.10 -9.29 9.25
N GLY A 351 -1.07 -9.45 8.63
CA GLY A 351 -1.32 -9.04 7.25
C GLY A 351 -1.08 -7.54 7.06
N ALA A 352 -1.67 -6.70 7.92
CA ALA A 352 -1.51 -5.25 7.88
C ALA A 352 -0.03 -4.83 8.03
N ARG A 353 0.72 -5.44 8.95
CA ARG A 353 2.16 -5.18 9.10
C ARG A 353 2.98 -5.57 7.87
N ASN A 354 2.62 -6.67 7.22
CA ASN A 354 3.27 -7.08 5.98
C ASN A 354 2.95 -6.09 4.85
N ASP A 355 1.72 -5.60 4.76
CA ASP A 355 1.31 -4.59 3.78
C ASP A 355 2.07 -3.27 3.99
N ASP A 356 2.22 -2.82 5.25
CA ASP A 356 3.03 -1.65 5.60
C ASP A 356 4.50 -1.86 5.20
N PHE A 357 5.05 -3.04 5.46
CA PHE A 357 6.43 -3.37 5.07
C PHE A 357 6.61 -3.39 3.54
N ILE A 358 5.66 -3.97 2.82
CA ILE A 358 5.64 -3.96 1.34
C ILE A 358 5.58 -2.50 0.84
N GLN A 359 4.76 -1.65 1.44
CA GLN A 359 4.67 -0.24 1.06
C GLN A 359 5.99 0.51 1.29
N ILE A 360 6.67 0.25 2.42
CA ILE A 360 7.99 0.83 2.70
C ILE A 360 9.02 0.39 1.63
N LEU A 361 9.08 -0.90 1.32
CA LEU A 361 9.99 -1.43 0.29
C LEU A 361 9.68 -0.86 -1.10
N GLN A 362 8.39 -0.78 -1.47
CA GLN A 362 7.97 -0.14 -2.71
C GLN A 362 8.40 1.33 -2.76
N GLY A 363 8.25 2.06 -1.66
CA GLY A 363 8.72 3.44 -1.55
C GLY A 363 10.24 3.57 -1.74
N GLN A 364 11.03 2.65 -1.19
CA GLN A 364 12.48 2.61 -1.39
C GLN A 364 12.86 2.33 -2.84
N ILE A 365 12.17 1.40 -3.51
CA ILE A 365 12.38 1.10 -4.93
C ILE A 365 12.09 2.35 -5.77
N THR A 366 10.93 2.99 -5.57
CA THR A 366 10.57 4.22 -6.30
C THR A 366 11.57 5.35 -6.05
N GLN A 367 12.09 5.48 -4.82
CA GLN A 367 13.13 6.47 -4.51
C GLN A 367 14.43 6.18 -5.28
N LEU A 368 14.88 4.92 -5.31
CA LEU A 368 16.08 4.52 -6.04
C LEU A 368 15.91 4.71 -7.55
N GLU A 369 14.76 4.33 -8.10
CA GLU A 369 14.39 4.58 -9.50
C GLU A 369 14.44 6.08 -9.84
N GLY A 370 13.88 6.92 -8.96
CA GLY A 370 13.95 8.38 -9.11
C GLY A 370 15.39 8.90 -9.13
N ARG A 371 16.23 8.47 -8.18
CA ARG A 371 17.65 8.88 -8.12
C ARG A 371 18.44 8.38 -9.33
N PHE A 372 18.19 7.16 -9.79
CA PHE A 372 18.79 6.61 -10.98
C PHE A 372 18.42 7.41 -12.23
N GLN A 373 17.15 7.80 -12.37
CA GLN A 373 16.69 8.61 -13.49
C GLN A 373 17.34 10.01 -13.48
N THR A 374 17.46 10.65 -12.30
CA THR A 374 18.17 11.93 -12.17
C THR A 374 19.64 11.79 -12.55
N CYS A 375 20.34 10.77 -12.04
CA CYS A 375 21.75 10.52 -12.36
C CYS A 375 21.95 10.27 -13.87
N LYS A 376 21.03 9.54 -14.50
CA LYS A 376 21.02 9.30 -15.96
C LYS A 376 20.83 10.59 -16.76
N GLU A 377 19.99 11.51 -16.29
CA GLU A 377 19.77 12.82 -16.92
C GLU A 377 20.97 13.75 -16.75
N GLU A 378 21.58 13.76 -15.56
CA GLU A 378 22.82 14.48 -15.27
C GLU A 378 23.97 13.99 -16.16
N ALA A 379 24.18 12.67 -16.25
CA ALA A 379 25.20 12.08 -17.13
C ALA A 379 24.99 12.45 -18.60
N ARG A 380 23.73 12.45 -19.08
CA ARG A 380 23.40 12.91 -20.45
C ARG A 380 23.68 14.40 -20.64
N SER A 381 23.43 15.24 -19.63
CA SER A 381 23.69 16.68 -19.68
C SER A 381 25.20 16.96 -19.74
N GLU A 382 25.98 16.26 -18.93
CA GLU A 382 27.45 16.38 -18.93
C GLU A 382 28.06 15.89 -20.24
N LEU A 383 27.59 14.76 -20.79
CA LEU A 383 28.02 14.29 -22.11
C LEU A 383 27.79 15.36 -23.19
N LYS A 384 26.60 15.97 -23.23
CA LYS A 384 26.30 17.08 -24.15
C LYS A 384 27.15 18.32 -23.94
N LYS A 385 27.65 18.59 -22.73
CA LYS A 385 28.59 19.69 -22.48
C LYS A 385 29.98 19.34 -23.01
N SER A 386 30.45 18.12 -22.75
CA SER A 386 31.71 17.60 -23.28
C SER A 386 31.71 17.57 -24.81
N ASP A 387 30.62 17.14 -25.44
CA ASP A 387 30.48 17.13 -26.91
C ASP A 387 30.61 18.53 -27.50
N ARG A 388 29.93 19.52 -26.89
CA ARG A 388 30.05 20.94 -27.31
C ARG A 388 31.46 21.49 -27.12
N PHE A 389 32.13 21.11 -26.04
CA PHE A 389 33.51 21.51 -25.79
C PHE A 389 34.46 20.89 -26.82
N PHE A 390 34.23 19.63 -27.18
CA PHE A 390 35.01 18.94 -28.21
C PHE A 390 34.79 19.57 -29.60
N GLU A 391 33.55 19.90 -29.96
CA GLU A 391 33.24 20.65 -31.19
C GLU A 391 33.98 21.99 -31.23
N GLN A 392 33.96 22.75 -30.12
CA GLN A 392 34.66 24.02 -30.02
C GLN A 392 36.18 23.85 -30.19
N LEU A 393 36.80 22.87 -29.52
CA LEU A 393 38.23 22.57 -29.70
C LEU A 393 38.56 22.18 -31.14
N GLN A 394 37.66 21.46 -31.80
CA GLN A 394 37.84 21.06 -33.19
C GLN A 394 37.84 22.27 -34.12
N ASP A 395 36.98 23.26 -33.86
CA ASP A 395 36.93 24.49 -34.63
C ASP A 395 38.15 25.39 -34.36
N ASP A 396 38.59 25.52 -33.11
CA ASP A 396 39.84 26.22 -32.77
C ASP A 396 41.04 25.58 -33.46
N LEU A 397 41.11 24.25 -33.49
CA LEU A 397 42.15 23.51 -34.20
C LEU A 397 42.11 23.78 -35.71
N LYS A 398 40.92 23.90 -36.33
CA LYS A 398 40.79 24.27 -37.75
C LYS A 398 41.30 25.69 -37.99
N ILE A 399 40.97 26.63 -37.11
CA ILE A 399 41.42 28.04 -37.21
C ILE A 399 42.95 28.12 -37.09
N GLU A 400 43.55 27.48 -36.09
CA GLU A 400 45.01 27.50 -35.93
C GLU A 400 45.75 26.78 -37.07
N LYS A 401 45.18 25.69 -37.62
CA LYS A 401 45.71 25.07 -38.84
C LYS A 401 45.70 26.05 -40.02
N GLN A 402 44.60 26.76 -40.24
CA GLN A 402 44.52 27.77 -41.31
C GLN A 402 45.54 28.89 -41.10
N ARG A 403 45.70 29.37 -39.85
CA ARG A 403 46.68 30.39 -39.48
C ARG A 403 48.12 29.93 -39.72
N SER A 404 48.44 28.69 -39.37
CA SER A 404 49.76 28.10 -39.62
C SER A 404 50.07 28.04 -41.11
N VAL A 405 49.11 27.62 -41.95
CA VAL A 405 49.25 27.61 -43.41
C VAL A 405 49.48 29.02 -43.97
N GLN A 406 48.74 30.02 -43.47
CA GLN A 406 48.93 31.42 -43.87
C GLN A 406 50.33 31.95 -43.51
N LEU A 407 50.83 31.64 -42.31
CA LEU A 407 52.18 32.03 -41.88
C LEU A 407 53.26 31.36 -42.72
N LEU A 408 53.12 30.08 -43.05
CA LEU A 408 54.05 29.37 -43.94
C LEU A 408 54.10 30.02 -45.34
N SER A 409 52.96 30.37 -45.93
CA SER A 409 52.92 31.09 -47.21
C SER A 409 53.61 32.45 -47.13
N ASN A 410 53.39 33.20 -46.04
CA ASN A 410 54.05 34.49 -45.83
C ASN A 410 55.56 34.34 -45.67
N LEU A 411 56.03 33.31 -44.96
CA LEU A 411 57.45 33.00 -44.82
C LEU A 411 58.07 32.63 -46.17
N GLU A 412 57.39 31.83 -46.97
CA GLU A 412 57.85 31.47 -48.33
C GLU A 412 57.99 32.72 -49.22
N ASP A 413 57.03 33.65 -49.14
CA ASP A 413 57.12 34.94 -49.86
C ASP A 413 58.26 35.81 -49.35
N LYS A 414 58.53 35.81 -48.04
CA LYS A 414 59.66 36.52 -47.43
C LYS A 414 61.01 35.91 -47.80
N GLU A 415 61.11 34.58 -47.87
CA GLU A 415 62.31 33.89 -48.37
C GLU A 415 62.57 34.23 -49.84
N LYS A 416 61.52 34.25 -50.68
CA LYS A 416 61.65 34.71 -52.08
C LYS A 416 62.13 36.17 -52.16
N GLN A 417 61.64 37.04 -51.28
CA GLN A 417 62.10 38.44 -51.20
C GLN A 417 63.56 38.54 -50.74
N LEU A 418 63.95 37.79 -49.70
CA LEU A 418 65.33 37.73 -49.21
C LEU A 418 66.28 37.25 -50.29
N LYS A 419 65.93 36.17 -50.99
CA LYS A 419 66.75 35.62 -52.07
C LYS A 419 66.98 36.64 -53.19
N ARG A 420 65.95 37.39 -53.60
CA ARG A 420 66.10 38.49 -54.56
C ARG A 420 67.05 39.58 -54.05
N LEU A 421 66.98 39.94 -52.77
CA LEU A 421 67.86 40.95 -52.18
C LEU A 421 69.31 40.44 -52.06
N GLU A 422 69.49 39.16 -51.72
CA GLU A 422 70.79 38.48 -51.70
C GLU A 422 71.42 38.47 -53.10
N ASP A 423 70.66 38.14 -54.14
CA ASP A 423 71.10 38.19 -55.54
C ASP A 423 71.53 39.61 -55.93
N ILE A 424 70.76 40.64 -55.56
CA ILE A 424 71.11 42.05 -55.82
C ILE A 424 72.39 42.45 -55.07
N LEU A 425 72.52 42.07 -53.79
CA LEU A 425 73.72 42.35 -53.00
C LEU A 425 74.95 41.64 -53.57
N PHE A 426 74.80 40.41 -54.06
CA PHE A 426 75.85 39.68 -54.74
C PHE A 426 76.33 40.43 -55.99
N ASP A 427 75.40 40.85 -56.86
CA ASP A 427 75.70 41.64 -58.07
C ASP A 427 76.38 42.99 -57.74
N LEU A 428 75.94 43.66 -56.68
CA LEU A 428 76.53 44.92 -56.22
C LEU A 428 77.95 44.71 -55.67
N LYS A 429 78.17 43.65 -54.90
CA LYS A 429 79.49 43.30 -54.36
C LYS A 429 80.46 42.89 -55.46
N GLU A 430 79.99 42.17 -56.49
CA GLU A 430 80.80 41.85 -57.66
C GLU A 430 81.19 43.12 -58.45
N ARG A 431 80.26 44.08 -58.58
CA ARG A 431 80.59 45.43 -59.11
C ARG A 431 81.54 46.21 -58.22
N GLU A 432 81.38 46.13 -56.90
CA GLU A 432 82.26 46.81 -55.94
C GLU A 432 83.66 46.22 -56.01
N ILE A 433 83.85 44.90 -55.99
CA ILE A 433 85.17 44.25 -56.18
C ILE A 433 85.78 44.62 -57.55
N SER A 434 84.94 44.78 -58.58
CA SER A 434 85.37 45.26 -59.90
C SER A 434 85.75 46.75 -59.89
N ALA A 435 85.12 47.57 -59.03
CA ALA A 435 85.40 49.00 -58.85
C ALA A 435 86.56 49.28 -57.88
N SER A 436 86.75 48.45 -56.84
CA SER A 436 87.86 48.50 -55.88
C SER A 436 89.20 48.14 -56.54
N LYS A 437 89.20 47.33 -57.61
CA LYS A 437 90.36 47.12 -58.48
C LYS A 437 90.78 48.38 -59.27
N MET A 438 90.00 49.47 -59.22
CA MET A 438 90.27 50.73 -59.94
C MET A 438 90.50 51.94 -59.03
N LYS A 439 90.34 51.85 -57.70
CA LYS A 439 90.53 52.98 -56.79
C LYS A 439 91.01 52.54 -55.40
N GLU A 440 92.33 52.56 -55.23
CA GLU A 440 92.97 52.54 -53.92
C GLU A 440 93.54 53.95 -53.70
N GLU A 441 92.77 54.82 -53.03
CA GLU A 441 93.24 55.99 -52.27
C GLU A 441 92.04 56.82 -51.73
N THR A 442 92.21 57.35 -50.51
CA THR A 442 91.48 58.48 -49.86
C THR A 442 90.47 58.14 -48.75
N ILE A 443 91.00 58.01 -47.52
CA ILE A 443 90.76 58.83 -46.30
C ILE A 443 89.31 59.22 -45.85
N GLN A 444 89.07 59.01 -44.52
CA GLN A 444 88.28 59.78 -43.53
C GLN A 444 86.86 59.33 -43.06
N THR A 445 86.83 58.94 -41.78
CA THR A 445 85.95 59.36 -40.66
C THR A 445 84.46 59.62 -40.90
N VAL A 446 83.58 58.86 -40.21
CA VAL A 446 82.24 59.32 -39.77
C VAL A 446 81.88 58.69 -38.41
N GLU A 447 81.21 59.51 -37.61
CA GLU A 447 80.81 59.42 -36.20
C GLU A 447 79.84 58.28 -35.83
N LEU A 448 79.91 57.85 -34.57
CA LEU A 448 78.92 56.99 -33.90
C LEU A 448 77.81 57.87 -33.28
N PRO A 449 76.51 57.62 -33.56
CA PRO A 449 75.43 58.36 -32.94
C PRO A 449 75.00 57.74 -31.59
N ALA A 450 74.44 58.62 -30.77
CA ALA A 450 74.00 58.39 -29.41
C ALA A 450 73.03 57.21 -29.23
N ILE A 451 73.27 56.45 -28.16
CA ILE A 451 72.36 55.46 -27.61
C ILE A 451 71.09 56.19 -27.14
N ASN A 452 69.98 55.87 -27.79
CA ASN A 452 68.66 56.42 -27.54
C ASN A 452 68.16 55.93 -26.17
N LEU A 453 68.18 56.82 -25.18
CA LEU A 453 67.65 56.60 -23.83
C LEU A 453 66.13 56.82 -23.84
N CYS A 454 65.37 55.97 -24.55
CA CYS A 454 63.91 56.13 -24.68
C CYS A 454 63.19 54.78 -24.82
N SER A 455 63.36 53.87 -23.86
CA SER A 455 62.57 52.63 -23.76
C SER A 455 62.15 52.26 -22.33
N VAL A 456 62.77 52.86 -21.30
CA VAL A 456 62.48 52.54 -19.89
C VAL A 456 61.12 53.09 -19.42
N SER A 457 60.55 54.09 -20.11
CA SER A 457 59.24 54.66 -19.75
C SER A 457 58.07 53.78 -20.21
N GLU A 458 58.17 53.17 -21.41
CA GLU A 458 57.10 52.34 -21.98
C GLU A 458 57.01 50.97 -21.29
N GLU A 459 58.15 50.35 -20.92
CA GLU A 459 58.16 49.10 -20.16
C GLU A 459 57.57 49.27 -18.75
N LYS A 460 57.87 50.38 -18.06
CA LYS A 460 57.27 50.67 -16.74
C LYS A 460 55.76 50.88 -16.82
N GLN A 461 55.28 51.63 -17.82
CA GLN A 461 53.85 51.81 -18.05
C GLN A 461 53.14 50.49 -18.42
N ASN A 462 53.79 49.62 -19.20
CA ASN A 462 53.19 48.34 -19.59
C ASN A 462 53.08 47.38 -18.39
N ILE A 463 54.11 47.31 -17.54
CA ILE A 463 54.09 46.51 -16.30
C ILE A 463 53.03 47.04 -15.32
N GLU A 464 52.87 48.36 -15.21
CA GLU A 464 51.87 48.98 -14.33
C GLU A 464 50.45 48.72 -14.83
N ASN A 465 50.21 48.85 -16.14
CA ASN A 465 48.93 48.50 -16.76
C ASN A 465 48.59 47.01 -16.59
N GLN A 466 49.58 46.12 -16.71
CA GLN A 466 49.39 44.69 -16.51
C GLN A 466 49.05 44.36 -15.05
N LYS A 467 49.66 45.04 -14.07
CA LYS A 467 49.32 44.91 -12.64
C LYS A 467 47.90 45.41 -12.33
N VAL A 468 47.49 46.53 -12.92
CA VAL A 468 46.12 47.05 -12.79
C VAL A 468 45.12 46.06 -13.37
N GLN A 469 45.40 45.49 -14.54
CA GLN A 469 44.52 44.51 -15.17
C GLN A 469 44.37 43.22 -14.35
N VAL A 470 45.45 42.72 -13.75
CA VAL A 470 45.39 41.56 -12.84
C VAL A 470 44.57 41.88 -11.58
N SER A 471 44.79 43.05 -10.98
CA SER A 471 44.01 43.52 -9.82
C SER A 471 42.51 43.68 -10.14
N GLU A 472 42.16 44.19 -11.31
CA GLU A 472 40.77 44.30 -11.76
C GLU A 472 40.12 42.92 -11.98
N GLN A 473 40.86 41.94 -12.49
CA GLN A 473 40.37 40.57 -12.64
C GLN A 473 40.15 39.90 -11.28
N GLU A 474 41.05 40.12 -10.32
CA GLU A 474 40.88 39.65 -8.94
C GLU A 474 39.68 40.30 -8.26
N HIS A 475 39.49 41.61 -8.43
CA HIS A 475 38.33 42.33 -7.92
C HIS A 475 37.00 41.80 -8.50
N LYS A 476 36.96 41.48 -9.79
CA LYS A 476 35.80 40.81 -10.43
C LYS A 476 35.51 39.45 -9.82
N LYS A 477 36.54 38.60 -9.64
CA LYS A 477 36.40 37.28 -8.98
C LYS A 477 35.88 37.40 -7.55
N LEU A 478 36.37 38.39 -6.79
CA LEU A 478 35.91 38.67 -5.43
C LEU A 478 34.45 39.13 -5.40
N LEU A 479 34.02 39.98 -6.33
CA LEU A 479 32.62 40.39 -6.46
C LEU A 479 31.70 39.22 -6.81
N GLU A 480 32.12 38.34 -7.71
CA GLU A 480 31.37 37.11 -8.03
C GLU A 480 31.25 36.19 -6.82
N LEU A 481 32.34 36.03 -6.06
CA LEU A 481 32.34 35.25 -4.82
C LEU A 481 31.38 35.85 -3.79
N ILE A 482 31.43 37.17 -3.55
CA ILE A 482 30.50 37.88 -2.66
C ILE A 482 29.05 37.66 -3.14
N GLY A 483 28.79 37.74 -4.45
CA GLY A 483 27.47 37.47 -5.02
C GLY A 483 27.00 36.02 -4.82
N SER A 484 27.91 35.04 -4.88
CA SER A 484 27.59 33.64 -4.61
C SER A 484 27.33 33.38 -3.12
N LEU A 485 28.12 34.00 -2.24
CA LEU A 485 27.98 33.89 -0.78
C LEU A 485 26.69 34.57 -0.30
N ASN A 486 26.33 35.72 -0.86
CA ASN A 486 25.06 36.39 -0.55
C ASN A 486 23.85 35.57 -1.01
N ARG A 487 23.93 34.91 -2.17
CA ARG A 487 22.89 33.96 -2.62
C ARG A 487 22.75 32.80 -1.64
N ARG A 488 23.85 32.11 -1.33
CA ARG A 488 23.87 31.02 -0.32
C ARG A 488 23.34 31.47 1.04
N LEU A 489 23.68 32.69 1.47
CA LEU A 489 23.19 33.25 2.74
C LEU A 489 21.68 33.51 2.70
N ASN A 490 21.16 34.02 1.58
CA ASN A 490 19.73 34.23 1.40
C ASN A 490 18.96 32.91 1.33
N ASP A 491 19.50 31.90 0.64
CA ASP A 491 18.91 30.56 0.59
C ASP A 491 18.87 29.94 1.98
N ALA A 492 19.96 30.02 2.75
CA ALA A 492 20.01 29.54 4.13
C ALA A 492 19.01 30.27 5.05
N ARG A 493 18.78 31.58 4.84
CA ARG A 493 17.75 32.34 5.56
C ARG A 493 16.34 31.86 5.19
N HIS A 494 16.08 31.64 3.91
CA HIS A 494 14.80 31.13 3.43
C HIS A 494 14.50 29.74 4.00
N ASP A 495 15.48 28.84 3.98
CA ASP A 495 15.37 27.51 4.57
C ASP A 495 15.16 27.57 6.08
N SER A 496 15.88 28.46 6.78
CA SER A 496 15.66 28.70 8.21
C SER A 496 14.23 29.13 8.52
N ASP A 497 13.66 30.04 7.73
CA ASP A 497 12.28 30.51 7.92
C ASP A 497 11.25 29.44 7.56
N LYS A 498 11.51 28.63 6.53
CA LYS A 498 10.73 27.45 6.19
C LYS A 498 10.71 26.46 7.36
N HIS A 499 11.86 26.12 7.94
CA HIS A 499 11.96 25.24 9.10
C HIS A 499 11.26 25.81 10.34
N LYS A 500 11.40 27.13 10.61
CA LYS A 500 10.67 27.79 11.71
C LYS A 500 9.15 27.72 11.51
N SER A 501 8.67 27.89 10.27
CA SER A 501 7.24 27.79 9.96
C SER A 501 6.71 26.36 10.14
N ALA A 502 7.46 25.35 9.70
CA ALA A 502 7.13 23.94 9.91
C ALA A 502 7.10 23.58 11.40
N LEU A 503 8.07 24.06 12.18
CA LEU A 503 8.11 23.86 13.63
C LEU A 503 6.90 24.48 14.34
N ARG A 504 6.43 25.67 13.90
CA ARG A 504 5.22 26.29 14.44
C ARG A 504 3.97 25.45 14.15
N LEU A 505 3.86 24.91 12.93
CA LEU A 505 2.76 24.01 12.53
C LEU A 505 2.76 22.73 13.37
N GLU A 506 3.93 22.11 13.57
CA GLU A 506 4.03 20.91 14.40
C GLU A 506 3.72 21.19 15.88
N ARG A 507 4.19 22.31 16.44
CA ARG A 507 3.78 22.73 17.79
C ARG A 507 2.28 22.92 17.91
N GLN A 508 1.63 23.51 16.90
CA GLN A 508 0.17 23.65 16.87
C GLN A 508 -0.53 22.29 16.78
N ARG A 509 0.03 21.34 16.02
CA ARG A 509 -0.48 19.98 15.89
C ARG A 509 -0.38 19.22 17.23
N VAL A 510 0.77 19.30 17.89
CA VAL A 510 1.00 18.71 19.22
C VAL A 510 0.00 19.28 20.22
N ALA A 511 -0.14 20.61 20.32
CA ALA A 511 -1.11 21.22 21.22
C ALA A 511 -2.57 20.78 20.96
N ARG A 512 -2.95 20.56 19.69
CA ARG A 512 -4.28 20.01 19.34
C ARG A 512 -4.44 18.56 19.76
N LEU A 513 -3.39 17.74 19.66
CA LEU A 513 -3.42 16.34 20.07
C LEU A 513 -3.45 16.24 21.60
N GLU A 514 -2.64 17.03 22.31
CA GLU A 514 -2.68 17.14 23.77
C GLU A 514 -4.06 17.55 24.27
N ALA A 515 -4.70 18.55 23.64
CA ALA A 515 -6.06 18.94 24.00
C ALA A 515 -7.10 17.84 23.75
N LYS A 516 -6.93 17.03 22.69
CA LYS A 516 -7.81 15.87 22.44
C LYS A 516 -7.60 14.77 23.47
N LEU A 517 -6.34 14.50 23.82
CA LEU A 517 -5.97 13.50 24.80
C LEU A 517 -6.51 13.88 26.19
N ALA A 518 -6.37 15.14 26.60
CA ALA A 518 -6.95 15.66 27.83
C ALA A 518 -8.48 15.52 27.88
N ARG A 519 -9.19 15.73 26.75
CA ARG A 519 -10.65 15.51 26.67
C ARG A 519 -11.01 14.04 26.80
N GLN A 520 -10.26 13.14 26.16
CA GLN A 520 -10.49 11.71 26.29
C GLN A 520 -10.20 11.19 27.70
N GLU A 521 -9.20 11.74 28.38
CA GLU A 521 -8.93 11.46 29.80
C GLU A 521 -10.06 11.97 30.69
N GLN A 522 -10.56 13.18 30.44
CA GLN A 522 -11.73 13.70 31.17
C GLN A 522 -12.98 12.86 30.93
N GLU A 523 -13.23 12.38 29.71
CA GLU A 523 -14.36 11.47 29.40
C GLU A 523 -14.23 10.13 30.13
N LYS A 524 -13.01 9.57 30.25
CA LYS A 524 -12.74 8.35 31.02
C LYS A 524 -12.91 8.54 32.53
N MET A 525 -12.56 9.72 33.05
CA MET A 525 -12.72 10.08 34.47
C MET A 525 -14.15 10.53 34.83
N SER A 526 -15.00 10.81 33.85
CA SER A 526 -16.37 11.30 34.04
C SER A 526 -17.45 10.21 34.03
N ILE A 527 -17.08 8.93 34.14
CA ILE A 527 -18.06 7.87 34.42
C ILE A 527 -18.67 8.17 35.80
N PRO A 528 -19.98 8.50 35.90
CA PRO A 528 -20.55 8.96 37.16
C PRO A 528 -20.64 7.77 38.12
N ARG A 529 -19.73 7.72 39.09
CA ARG A 529 -19.88 6.91 40.31
C ARG A 529 -21.16 7.42 40.99
N ARG A 530 -22.24 6.64 40.88
CA ARG A 530 -23.53 6.90 41.55
C ARG A 530 -23.26 7.28 43.00
N GLN A 531 -23.55 8.53 43.32
CA GLN A 531 -23.59 9.02 44.69
C GLN A 531 -24.78 8.34 45.40
N VAL A 532 -24.49 7.59 46.45
CA VAL A 532 -25.47 7.19 47.46
C VAL A 532 -25.23 8.06 48.68
N SER A 533 -26.23 8.87 49.01
CA SER A 533 -26.27 9.77 50.16
C SER A 533 -26.27 9.01 51.49
N PRO A 534 -25.84 9.63 52.60
CA PRO A 534 -25.52 8.95 53.85
C PRO A 534 -26.77 8.71 54.70
N LYS A 535 -27.00 7.46 55.11
CA LYS A 535 -27.90 7.13 56.22
C LYS A 535 -27.13 6.56 57.41
N LYS A 536 -27.21 7.33 58.48
CA LYS A 536 -26.95 7.00 59.88
C LYS A 536 -27.79 5.78 60.27
N VAL A 537 -27.18 4.78 60.96
CA VAL A 537 -27.73 3.99 62.10
C VAL A 537 -26.92 2.69 62.32
N THR A 538 -26.32 2.64 63.51
CA THR A 538 -26.00 1.51 64.42
C THR A 538 -25.12 0.32 64.01
N ALA A 539 -24.22 0.06 64.96
CA ALA A 539 -23.20 -0.97 65.10
C ALA A 539 -23.61 -2.45 64.93
N SER A 540 -22.57 -3.23 64.59
CA SER A 540 -22.33 -4.68 64.73
C SER A 540 -22.52 -5.54 63.46
N PRO A 541 -21.87 -6.73 63.35
CA PRO A 541 -20.59 -6.89 62.62
C PRO A 541 -20.64 -7.97 61.52
N ALA A 542 -19.61 -7.99 60.64
CA ALA A 542 -19.40 -8.85 59.45
C ALA A 542 -20.08 -8.31 58.15
N GLU A 543 -19.45 -8.21 56.97
CA GLU A 543 -18.39 -9.01 56.35
C GLU A 543 -17.38 -8.16 55.52
N ASP A 544 -16.15 -8.64 55.50
CA ASP A 544 -14.91 -8.04 54.99
C ASP A 544 -14.67 -8.33 53.49
N GLY A 545 -15.69 -8.12 52.65
CA GLY A 545 -15.65 -8.50 51.22
C GLY A 545 -15.01 -7.44 50.31
N THR A 546 -15.23 -6.16 50.60
CA THR A 546 -14.83 -5.06 49.71
C THR A 546 -13.36 -4.70 49.81
N SER A 547 -12.70 -4.91 50.96
CA SER A 547 -11.27 -4.62 51.11
C SER A 547 -10.39 -5.67 50.45
N LYS A 548 -10.90 -6.89 50.23
CA LYS A 548 -10.13 -7.98 49.62
C LYS A 548 -10.08 -7.85 48.11
N GLU A 549 -11.22 -7.56 47.49
CA GLU A 549 -11.34 -7.34 46.04
C GLU A 549 -10.52 -6.11 45.61
N GLU A 550 -10.58 -4.99 46.36
CA GLU A 550 -9.75 -3.81 46.08
C GLU A 550 -8.23 -4.07 46.22
N MET A 551 -7.83 -4.99 47.11
CA MET A 551 -6.43 -5.38 47.28
C MET A 551 -5.98 -6.37 46.20
N GLU A 552 -6.88 -7.23 45.71
CA GLU A 552 -6.65 -8.13 44.58
C GLU A 552 -6.48 -7.33 43.28
N ASP A 553 -7.35 -6.37 42.99
CA ASP A 553 -7.22 -5.46 41.84
C ASP A 553 -5.90 -4.68 41.87
N ARG A 554 -5.51 -4.21 43.07
CA ARG A 554 -4.25 -3.47 43.24
C ARG A 554 -3.02 -4.36 43.07
N LEU A 555 -3.10 -5.63 43.47
CA LEU A 555 -2.05 -6.61 43.23
C LEU A 555 -1.94 -6.96 41.74
N GLU A 556 -3.05 -7.07 41.03
CA GLU A 556 -3.09 -7.32 39.59
C GLU A 556 -2.43 -6.17 38.81
N ILE A 557 -2.78 -4.92 39.12
CA ILE A 557 -2.15 -3.73 38.52
C ILE A 557 -0.64 -3.71 38.77
N LEU A 558 -0.20 -3.99 40.00
CA LEU A 558 1.23 -4.03 40.33
C LEU A 558 1.96 -5.18 39.62
N GLN A 559 1.30 -6.32 39.38
CA GLN A 559 1.87 -7.42 38.59
C GLN A 559 2.02 -7.04 37.12
N GLU A 560 1.03 -6.35 36.54
CA GLU A 560 1.09 -5.83 35.17
C GLU A 560 2.20 -4.77 35.01
N GLU A 561 2.35 -3.87 35.98
CA GLU A 561 3.45 -2.89 36.00
C GLU A 561 4.82 -3.57 36.06
N VAL A 562 4.98 -4.58 36.93
CA VAL A 562 6.23 -5.35 37.02
C VAL A 562 6.51 -6.09 35.72
N LEU A 563 5.50 -6.67 35.07
CA LEU A 563 5.66 -7.36 33.79
C LEU A 563 6.08 -6.39 32.67
N THR A 564 5.47 -5.20 32.65
CA THR A 564 5.79 -4.14 31.70
C THR A 564 7.22 -3.63 31.90
N LEU A 565 7.63 -3.39 33.14
CA LEU A 565 8.99 -2.98 33.47
C LEU A 565 10.03 -4.06 33.11
N LYS A 566 9.74 -5.35 33.38
CA LYS A 566 10.60 -6.47 32.97
C LYS A 566 10.76 -6.54 31.44
N THR A 567 9.67 -6.36 30.71
CA THR A 567 9.69 -6.35 29.24
C THR A 567 10.53 -5.17 28.75
N ARG A 568 10.38 -3.98 29.37
CA ARG A 568 11.17 -2.80 29.00
C ARG A 568 12.66 -2.98 29.26
N ILE A 569 13.03 -3.60 30.40
CA ILE A 569 14.43 -3.93 30.72
C ILE A 569 14.99 -4.91 29.67
N SER A 570 14.26 -5.97 29.34
CA SER A 570 14.70 -6.95 28.34
C SER A 570 14.92 -6.32 26.95
N CYS A 571 14.05 -5.41 26.52
CA CYS A 571 14.25 -4.68 25.27
C CYS A 571 15.50 -3.78 25.32
N LEU A 572 15.74 -3.08 26.44
CA LEU A 572 16.92 -2.24 26.61
C LEU A 572 18.21 -3.06 26.64
N GLU A 573 18.20 -4.23 27.28
CA GLU A 573 19.33 -5.17 27.27
C GLU A 573 19.63 -5.65 25.85
N GLN A 574 18.59 -6.01 25.09
CA GLN A 574 18.75 -6.41 23.68
C GLN A 574 19.31 -5.27 22.81
N GLU A 575 18.78 -4.04 22.95
CA GLU A 575 19.31 -2.86 22.26
C GLU A 575 20.79 -2.63 22.60
N LYS A 576 21.17 -2.79 23.88
CA LYS A 576 22.58 -2.67 24.30
C LYS A 576 23.45 -3.77 23.73
N GLU A 577 22.94 -4.99 23.59
CA GLU A 577 23.68 -6.09 22.98
C GLU A 577 23.81 -5.92 21.45
N ASP A 578 22.78 -5.39 20.79
CA ASP A 578 22.83 -5.00 19.38
C ASP A 578 23.84 -3.85 19.16
N ASP A 579 23.84 -2.83 20.03
CA ASP A 579 24.83 -1.74 20.04
C ASP A 579 26.25 -2.31 20.19
N LEU A 580 26.47 -3.19 21.16
CA LEU A 580 27.77 -3.84 21.39
C LEU A 580 28.23 -4.67 20.19
N ARG A 581 27.30 -5.39 19.54
CA ARG A 581 27.59 -6.14 18.31
C ARG A 581 27.97 -5.20 17.16
N ALA A 582 27.25 -4.09 16.99
CA ALA A 582 27.57 -3.08 15.99
C ALA A 582 28.96 -2.45 16.24
N PHE A 583 29.25 -2.05 17.48
CA PHE A 583 30.56 -1.52 17.85
C PHE A 583 31.68 -2.54 17.67
N SER A 584 31.46 -3.80 18.03
CA SER A 584 32.42 -4.89 17.80
C SER A 584 32.68 -5.10 16.31
N SER A 585 31.65 -5.04 15.46
CA SER A 585 31.80 -5.13 14.01
C SER A 585 32.59 -3.96 13.43
N ILE A 586 32.39 -2.75 13.95
CA ILE A 586 33.14 -1.56 13.52
C ILE A 586 34.61 -1.67 13.95
N LEU A 587 34.88 -2.10 15.19
CA LEU A 587 36.26 -2.28 15.69
C LEU A 587 37.01 -3.39 14.94
N ASN A 588 36.32 -4.49 14.62
CA ASN A 588 36.90 -5.59 13.84
C ASN A 588 37.05 -5.22 12.35
N GLY A 589 36.16 -4.39 11.80
CA GLY A 589 36.24 -3.86 10.44
C GLY A 589 37.24 -2.71 10.27
N ALA A 590 37.60 -2.03 11.37
CA ALA A 590 38.59 -0.95 11.41
C ALA A 590 39.99 -1.43 11.81
N SER A 591 40.19 -2.73 12.04
CA SER A 591 41.53 -3.28 12.23
C SER A 591 42.24 -3.36 10.87
N PRO A 592 43.32 -2.59 10.63
CA PRO A 592 44.10 -2.75 9.41
C PRO A 592 44.65 -4.18 9.39
N GLN A 593 44.32 -4.90 8.31
CA GLN A 593 44.94 -6.17 7.96
C GLN A 593 46.46 -6.03 8.03
N THR A 594 47.02 -6.46 9.16
CA THR A 594 48.45 -6.71 9.33
C THR A 594 48.66 -8.20 9.17
N LEU A 595 49.31 -8.53 8.07
CA LEU A 595 49.87 -9.83 7.74
C LEU A 595 50.57 -10.49 8.95
N SER A 596 50.26 -11.76 9.22
CA SER A 596 51.31 -12.73 9.55
C SER A 596 50.85 -14.19 9.37
N LYS A 597 51.67 -14.91 8.60
CA LYS A 597 51.66 -16.35 8.33
C LYS A 597 51.75 -17.20 9.60
N ARG A 598 51.06 -18.35 9.61
CA ARG A 598 51.50 -19.70 10.05
C ARG A 598 50.31 -20.64 9.81
N ARG A 599 50.26 -21.48 8.77
CA ARG A 599 50.98 -22.76 8.52
C ARG A 599 51.00 -23.70 9.73
N THR A 600 50.56 -24.94 9.47
CA THR A 600 50.57 -26.16 10.30
C THR A 600 49.46 -26.21 11.37
N GLY A 601 48.67 -27.26 11.56
CA GLY A 601 48.62 -28.59 10.97
C GLY A 601 47.55 -29.44 11.70
N SER A 602 47.17 -30.54 11.05
CA SER A 602 46.67 -31.81 11.59
C SER A 602 45.32 -31.90 12.34
N TYR A 603 44.48 -32.79 11.78
CA TYR A 603 43.73 -33.89 12.42
C TYR A 603 43.28 -33.73 13.88
N THR A 604 41.98 -33.88 14.13
CA THR A 604 41.37 -35.14 14.63
C THR A 604 39.86 -34.99 14.83
N LEU A 605 39.11 -35.98 14.34
CA LEU A 605 37.76 -36.36 14.81
C LEU A 605 37.79 -36.68 16.32
N PRO A 606 36.64 -36.63 17.00
CA PRO A 606 36.19 -37.90 17.57
C PRO A 606 34.69 -38.15 17.44
N THR A 607 34.41 -39.38 16.99
CA THR A 607 33.23 -40.19 17.28
C THR A 607 33.16 -40.56 18.76
N ASN A 608 31.97 -40.48 19.37
CA ASN A 608 31.27 -41.60 20.05
C ASN A 608 30.31 -41.11 21.16
N GLU A 609 29.02 -41.32 20.89
CA GLU A 609 27.99 -41.80 21.83
C GLU A 609 28.43 -43.09 22.58
N PRO A 610 27.64 -43.67 23.51
CA PRO A 610 26.49 -43.18 24.28
C PRO A 610 26.57 -43.56 25.78
N ALA A 611 25.63 -43.07 26.61
CA ALA A 611 24.89 -43.89 27.59
C ALA A 611 23.95 -43.05 28.47
N LYS A 612 22.66 -43.36 28.39
CA LYS A 612 21.69 -43.16 29.48
C LYS A 612 22.08 -44.04 30.67
N PRO A 613 21.63 -43.67 31.88
CA PRO A 613 20.80 -44.63 32.61
C PRO A 613 19.49 -44.02 33.13
N LYS A 614 18.58 -44.96 33.40
CA LYS A 614 17.24 -44.80 33.94
C LYS A 614 17.27 -44.29 35.38
N SER A 615 16.33 -43.39 35.69
CA SER A 615 15.45 -43.42 36.87
C SER A 615 14.30 -42.48 36.62
#